data_AF-A0A7W8C4J2-F1
#
_entry.id   AF-A0A7W8C4J2-F1
#
_cell.length_a   1.000
_cell.length_b   1.000
_cell.length_c   1.000
_cell.angle_alpha   90.00
_cell.angle_beta   90.00
_cell.angle_gamma   90.00
#
_symmetry.space_group_name_H-M   'P 1'
#
loop_
_entity.id
_entity.type
_entity.pdbx_description
1 polymer ?
#
loop_
_entity_poly.entity_id
_entity_poly.type
_entity_poly.pdbx_seq_one_letter_code
_entity_poly.pdbx_strand_id
1 'polypeptide(L)'
;MHDNTLKAIAEPLRGPLVGKGYDPELLYVECGRCGSPVMWEQGKATHILGMAGIDPLELDSSCLLVTDACPTCGGKGHYTVQIFRISGDAQTRRPPYFGNA
;
A
#
# COMPACT_ATOMS: atom_id res chain seq x y z
N MET A 1 12.28 -56.16 13.56
CA MET A 1 13.39 -55.71 12.69
C MET A 1 12.75 -55.09 11.47
N HIS A 2 12.51 -53.78 11.53
CA HIS A 2 13.12 -52.75 10.65
C HIS A 2 12.52 -52.84 9.22
N ASP A 3 11.95 -51.81 8.60
CA ASP A 3 12.27 -50.39 8.72
C ASP A 3 11.12 -49.50 8.24
N ASN A 4 11.10 -48.29 8.81
CA ASN A 4 10.12 -47.23 8.64
C ASN A 4 10.63 -46.32 7.52
N THR A 5 9.98 -46.27 6.36
CA THR A 5 10.29 -45.21 5.39
C THR A 5 9.05 -44.90 4.57
N LEU A 6 8.31 -43.87 4.98
CA LEU A 6 7.55 -42.92 4.15
C LEU A 6 6.76 -42.01 5.09
N LYS A 7 7.47 -41.15 5.84
CA LYS A 7 6.91 -39.91 6.38
C LYS A 7 7.59 -38.75 5.66
N ALA A 8 7.15 -38.53 4.43
CA ALA A 8 7.45 -37.30 3.71
C ALA A 8 6.33 -36.29 3.99
N ILE A 9 6.74 -35.08 4.36
CA ILE A 9 6.08 -33.78 4.16
C ILE A 9 4.72 -33.55 4.84
N ALA A 10 4.70 -33.42 6.17
CA ALA A 10 3.59 -32.77 6.86
C ALA A 10 4.08 -31.94 8.05
N GLU A 11 5.02 -31.02 7.80
CA GLU A 11 5.21 -29.88 8.68
C GLU A 11 4.98 -28.61 7.87
N PRO A 12 3.93 -27.82 8.18
CA PRO A 12 3.91 -26.44 7.74
C PRO A 12 5.12 -25.77 8.38
N LEU A 13 5.96 -25.12 7.59
CA LEU A 13 7.01 -24.23 8.08
C LEU A 13 6.33 -23.17 8.96
N ARG A 14 6.23 -23.41 10.27
CA ARG A 14 5.72 -22.48 11.27
C ARG A 14 6.78 -21.43 11.55
N GLY A 15 7.08 -20.61 10.54
CA GLY A 15 7.51 -19.25 10.80
C GLY A 15 6.30 -18.45 11.34
N PRO A 16 6.51 -17.38 12.12
CA PRO A 16 5.44 -16.44 12.39
C PRO A 16 4.84 -16.03 11.03
N LEU A 17 3.51 -16.03 10.92
CA LEU A 17 2.85 -15.32 9.84
C LEU A 17 3.19 -13.85 10.09
N VAL A 18 4.32 -13.38 9.54
CA VAL A 18 4.59 -11.96 9.39
C VAL A 18 3.34 -11.46 8.69
N GLY A 19 2.51 -10.71 9.41
CA GLY A 19 1.24 -10.22 8.89
C GLY A 19 1.55 -9.67 7.52
N LYS A 20 0.87 -10.19 6.48
CA LYS A 20 1.11 -9.73 5.12
C LYS A 20 0.76 -8.23 5.16
N GLY A 21 1.79 -7.38 5.21
CA GLY A 21 1.64 -5.93 5.35
C GLY A 21 0.73 -5.40 4.25
N TYR A 22 0.28 -4.16 4.40
CA TYR A 22 -0.53 -3.55 3.35
C TYR A 22 0.29 -3.48 2.06
N ASP A 23 -0.30 -3.93 0.94
CA ASP A 23 0.37 -3.90 -0.36
C ASP A 23 0.56 -2.43 -0.78
N PRO A 24 1.81 -1.92 -0.87
CA PRO A 24 2.07 -0.54 -1.26
C PRO A 24 1.45 -0.15 -2.60
N GLU A 25 1.30 -1.12 -3.51
CA GLU A 25 0.75 -0.89 -4.85
C GLU A 25 -0.77 -0.66 -4.84
N LEU A 26 -1.44 -0.90 -3.70
CA LEU A 26 -2.85 -0.59 -3.51
C LEU A 26 -3.09 0.80 -2.90
N LEU A 27 -2.04 1.52 -2.51
CA LEU A 27 -2.16 2.88 -2.00
C LEU A 27 -2.61 3.84 -3.10
N TYR A 28 -3.59 4.68 -2.79
CA TYR A 28 -3.96 5.78 -3.67
C TYR A 28 -2.85 6.82 -3.71
N VAL A 29 -2.58 7.35 -4.91
CA VAL A 29 -1.57 8.39 -5.15
C VAL A 29 -2.23 9.60 -5.78
N GLU A 30 -2.09 10.75 -5.14
CA GLU A 30 -2.67 12.01 -5.58
C GLU A 30 -1.60 13.02 -6.02
N CYS A 31 -1.93 13.83 -7.02
CA CYS A 31 -1.17 15.02 -7.36
C CYS A 31 -1.51 16.18 -6.43
N GLY A 32 -0.54 16.67 -5.65
CA GLY A 32 -0.73 17.83 -4.76
C GLY A 32 -1.01 19.16 -5.47
N ARG A 33 -0.90 19.24 -6.81
CA ARG A 33 -1.21 20.45 -7.60
C ARG A 33 -2.63 20.49 -8.15
N CYS A 34 -3.12 19.36 -8.65
CA CYS A 34 -4.40 19.30 -9.37
C CYS A 34 -5.38 18.26 -8.82
N GLY A 35 -5.00 17.52 -7.78
CA GLY A 35 -5.81 16.45 -7.19
C GLY A 35 -6.00 15.23 -8.10
N SER A 36 -5.37 15.20 -9.29
CA SER A 36 -5.54 14.08 -10.20
C SER A 36 -4.80 12.83 -9.70
N PRO A 37 -5.37 11.63 -9.90
CA PRO A 37 -4.70 10.39 -9.56
C PRO A 37 -3.40 10.25 -10.37
N VAL A 38 -2.34 9.81 -9.70
CA VAL A 38 -1.06 9.50 -10.35
C VAL A 38 -0.94 7.99 -10.51
N MET A 39 -0.86 7.55 -11.77
CA MET A 39 -0.69 6.14 -12.10
C MET A 39 0.80 5.80 -12.10
N TRP A 40 1.18 4.84 -11.28
CA TRP A 40 2.54 4.29 -11.27
C TRP A 40 2.57 2.88 -11.83
N GLU A 41 3.72 2.53 -12.41
CA GLU A 41 4.06 1.15 -12.74
C GLU A 41 4.16 0.28 -11.49
N GLN A 42 3.84 -1.01 -11.65
CA GLN A 42 3.94 -1.98 -10.56
C GLN A 42 5.35 -2.01 -9.97
N GLY A 43 5.42 -1.97 -8.63
CA GLY A 43 6.64 -2.01 -7.84
C GLY A 43 7.22 -0.62 -7.52
N LYS A 44 6.65 0.45 -8.10
CA LYS A 44 7.14 1.81 -7.88
C LYS A 44 6.81 2.32 -6.48
N ALA A 45 5.62 2.03 -5.96
CA ALA A 45 5.28 2.42 -4.59
C ALA A 45 6.19 1.68 -3.59
N THR A 46 6.37 0.38 -3.78
CA THR A 46 7.29 -0.45 -2.98
C THR A 46 8.71 0.12 -2.98
N HIS A 47 9.24 0.49 -4.15
CA HIS A 47 10.56 1.10 -4.28
C HIS A 47 10.65 2.42 -3.49
N ILE A 48 9.69 3.33 -3.67
CA ILE A 48 9.70 4.65 -3.04
C ILE A 48 9.62 4.53 -1.52
N LEU A 49 8.75 3.66 -1.00
CA LEU A 49 8.63 3.42 0.44
C LEU A 49 9.90 2.81 1.02
N GLY A 50 10.53 1.88 0.30
CA GLY A 50 11.84 1.33 0.67
C GLY A 50 12.92 2.41 0.76
N MET A 51 12.97 3.36 -0.19
CA MET A 51 13.91 4.48 -0.12
C MET A 51 13.62 5.43 1.05
N ALA A 52 12.35 5.57 1.44
CA ALA A 52 11.93 6.37 2.59
C ALA A 52 12.20 5.68 3.95
N GLY A 53 12.62 4.41 3.94
CA GLY A 53 12.84 3.62 5.16
C GLY A 53 11.55 3.25 5.88
N ILE A 54 10.42 3.23 5.18
CA ILE A 54 9.11 2.91 5.75
C ILE A 54 8.85 1.43 5.61
N ASP A 55 8.59 0.77 6.74
CA ASP A 55 8.21 -0.64 6.75
C ASP A 55 6.77 -0.78 6.19
N PRO A 56 6.53 -1.64 5.17
CA PRO A 56 5.18 -1.94 4.69
C PRO A 56 4.19 -2.38 5.79
N LEU A 57 4.68 -2.86 6.94
CA LEU A 57 3.86 -3.18 8.12
C LEU A 57 3.26 -1.93 8.80
N GLU A 58 3.82 -0.75 8.59
CA GLU A 58 3.30 0.52 9.15
C GLU A 58 2.15 1.11 8.33
N LEU A 59 1.95 0.58 7.11
CA LEU A 59 0.95 1.01 6.16
C LEU A 59 -0.39 0.31 6.40
N ASP A 60 -1.46 1.04 6.17
CA ASP A 60 -2.82 0.50 6.09
C ASP A 60 -3.65 1.32 5.08
N SER A 61 -4.94 1.00 4.98
CA SER A 61 -5.87 1.70 4.09
C SER A 61 -6.15 3.17 4.46
N SER A 62 -5.61 3.67 5.57
CA SER A 62 -5.67 5.09 5.93
C SER A 62 -4.49 5.89 5.38
N CYS A 63 -3.49 5.24 4.79
CA CYS A 63 -2.35 5.92 4.17
C CYS A 63 -2.69 6.43 2.75
N LEU A 64 -2.21 7.64 2.45
CA LEU A 64 -2.33 8.32 1.18
C LEU A 64 -0.95 8.80 0.73
N LEU A 65 -0.60 8.55 -0.54
CA LEU A 65 0.60 9.10 -1.16
C LEU A 65 0.26 10.39 -1.90
N VAL A 66 1.04 11.44 -1.69
CA VAL A 66 0.89 12.72 -2.38
C VAL A 66 2.19 13.09 -3.08
N THR A 67 2.10 13.36 -4.37
CA THR A 67 3.21 13.82 -5.21
C THR A 67 3.20 15.34 -5.34
N ASP A 68 4.37 15.97 -5.50
CA ASP A 68 4.46 17.42 -5.76
C ASP A 68 4.03 17.85 -7.17
N ALA A 69 3.92 16.91 -8.10
CA ALA A 69 3.34 17.09 -9.43
C ALA A 69 2.97 15.74 -10.08
N CYS A 70 2.22 15.80 -11.18
CA CYS A 70 1.90 14.65 -12.04
C CYS A 70 2.36 14.91 -13.48
N PRO A 71 2.26 13.90 -14.38
CA PRO A 71 2.67 14.06 -15.78
C PRO A 71 2.02 15.25 -16.51
N THR A 72 0.81 15.63 -16.12
CA THR A 72 0.11 16.79 -16.70
C THR A 72 0.59 18.12 -16.11
N CYS A 73 0.93 18.18 -14.82
CA CYS A 73 1.33 19.43 -14.16
C CYS A 73 2.84 19.72 -14.23
N GLY A 74 3.67 18.67 -14.22
CA GLY A 74 5.13 18.76 -14.13
C GLY A 74 5.87 18.24 -15.36
N GLY A 75 5.15 17.67 -16.34
CA GLY A 75 5.75 17.08 -17.54
C GLY A 75 6.39 15.71 -17.25
N LYS A 76 7.62 15.49 -17.72
CA LYS A 76 8.38 14.26 -17.43
C LYS A 76 9.49 14.60 -16.44
N GLY A 77 9.51 13.93 -15.29
CA GLY A 77 10.52 14.20 -14.27
C GLY A 77 10.37 13.29 -13.05
N HIS A 78 11.24 13.55 -12.07
CA HIS A 78 11.17 12.96 -10.75
C HIS A 78 10.23 13.80 -9.88
N TYR A 79 9.31 13.15 -9.19
CA TYR A 79 8.39 13.79 -8.25
C TYR A 79 8.81 13.47 -6.83
N THR A 80 8.70 14.44 -5.95
CA THR A 80 8.81 14.16 -4.51
C THR A 80 7.50 13.55 -4.02
N VAL A 81 7.59 12.62 -3.07
CA VAL A 81 6.44 11.89 -2.53
C VAL A 81 6.39 12.07 -1.02
N GLN A 82 5.21 12.40 -0.53
CA GLN A 82 4.88 12.48 0.88
C GLN A 82 3.80 11.47 1.23
N ILE A 83 3.82 10.95 2.45
CA ILE A 83 2.83 9.99 2.95
C ILE A 83 2.04 10.66 4.04
N PHE A 84 0.72 10.65 3.87
CA PHE A 84 -0.23 11.16 4.85
C PHE A 84 -1.04 10.01 5.41
N ARG A 85 -1.38 10.08 6.70
CA ARG A 85 -2.35 9.18 7.33
C ARG A 85 -3.64 9.94 7.56
N ILE A 86 -4.74 9.41 7.02
CA ILE A 86 -6.06 10.01 7.13
C ILE A 86 -6.73 9.47 8.39
N SER A 87 -6.70 10.25 9.47
CA SER A 87 -7.44 9.92 10.70
C SER A 87 -8.94 10.17 10.49
N GLY A 88 -9.75 9.13 10.64
CA GLY A 88 -11.20 9.15 10.47
C GLY A 88 -11.99 9.81 11.60
N ASP A 89 -11.40 10.72 12.40
CA ASP A 89 -12.07 11.36 13.55
C ASP A 89 -13.17 12.36 13.17
N ALA A 90 -13.67 12.32 11.93
CA ALA A 90 -15.01 12.77 11.61
C ALA A 90 -16.03 11.68 11.97
N GLN A 91 -16.15 11.34 13.26
CA GLN A 91 -17.21 10.47 13.80
C GLN A 91 -18.58 11.17 13.82
N THR A 92 -18.85 12.04 12.84
CA THR A 92 -20.14 12.72 12.68
C THR A 92 -20.83 12.22 11.42
N ARG A 93 -21.69 11.23 11.65
CA ARG A 93 -22.86 10.86 10.84
C ARG A 93 -22.54 10.53 9.37
N ARG A 94 -22.29 9.25 9.09
CA ARG A 94 -22.51 8.72 7.73
C ARG A 94 -24.03 8.54 7.54
N PRO A 95 -24.72 9.37 6.72
CA PRO A 95 -26.08 9.06 6.28
C PRO A 95 -26.10 7.75 5.47
N PRO A 96 -27.26 7.09 5.29
CA PRO A 96 -27.32 5.87 4.48
C PRO A 96 -26.83 6.14 3.06
N TYR A 97 -25.84 5.36 2.61
CA TYR A 97 -25.29 5.44 1.27
C TYR A 97 -26.31 4.90 0.26
N PHE A 98 -26.80 5.76 -0.63
CA PHE A 98 -27.56 5.39 -1.81
C PHE A 98 -26.81 5.90 -3.04
N GLY A 99 -26.66 5.07 -4.08
CA GLY A 99 -26.02 5.45 -5.33
C GLY A 99 -26.40 4.51 -6.48
N ASN A 100 -26.59 5.08 -7.66
CA ASN A 100 -26.66 4.36 -8.94
C ASN A 100 -25.45 4.79 -9.78
N ALA A 101 -24.94 3.88 -10.62
CA ALA A 101 -23.78 4.09 -11.49
C ALA A 101 -24.02 5.14 -12.58
#